data_AF-A0A9D8B8Z8-F1
#
_entry.id   AF-A0A9D8B8Z8-F1
#
_cell.length_a   1.000
_cell.length_b   1.000
_cell.length_c   1.000
_cell.angle_alpha   90.00
_cell.angle_beta   90.00
_cell.angle_gamma   90.00
#
_symmetry.space_group_name_H-M   'P 1'
#
loop_
_entity.id
_entity.type
_entity.pdbx_description
1 polymer ?
#
loop_
_entity_poly.entity_id
_entity_poly.type
_entity_poly.pdbx_seq_one_letter_code
_entity_poly.pdbx_strand_id
1 'polypeptide(L)'
;MRRKIREISGFGYTTMSKRKKPQPRAKSNGLRQWMDDVREQLPGDAQIVERSAGESKISAVFSEFLEPFRHYATNDAAYIKLVGLGVSAWNAGLLPEDAQFEFIHKILPTLFKDMTEAQRADMYSLIGAMVQRKTQFFADDRRYILSYHLEDTGKGYKLMMASTLYRAEHLEEPSE
;
A
#
# COMPACT_ATOMS: atom_id res chain seq x y z
N MET A 1 -30.16 62.93 26.70
CA MET A 1 -30.81 61.80 27.40
C MET A 1 -29.76 61.10 28.26
N ARG A 2 -29.99 60.85 29.55
CA ARG A 2 -29.00 60.21 30.46
C ARG A 2 -29.35 58.73 30.72
N ARG A 3 -28.39 57.82 30.60
CA ARG A 3 -28.35 56.48 31.24
C ARG A 3 -26.88 56.24 31.62
N LYS A 4 -26.44 56.37 32.88
CA LYS A 4 -26.73 55.61 34.11
C LYS A 4 -25.95 54.27 34.16
N ILE A 5 -24.89 54.27 34.96
CA ILE A 5 -24.03 53.13 35.31
C ILE A 5 -24.64 52.36 36.49
N ARG A 6 -24.51 51.02 36.46
CA ARG A 6 -24.29 50.03 37.55
C ARG A 6 -24.33 48.65 36.87
N GLU A 7 -23.32 47.77 36.99
CA GLU A 7 -22.98 46.94 38.18
C GLU A 7 -24.18 46.08 38.67
N ILE A 8 -24.06 44.82 39.09
CA ILE A 8 -22.95 43.95 39.56
C ILE A 8 -23.30 42.48 39.15
N SER A 9 -22.51 41.41 39.28
CA SER A 9 -21.13 41.10 39.78
C SER A 9 -20.68 39.75 39.16
N GLY A 10 -19.41 39.31 39.29
CA GLY A 10 -19.01 38.02 38.69
C GLY A 10 -17.54 37.54 38.76
N PHE A 11 -16.86 37.71 39.89
CA PHE A 11 -15.79 36.83 40.44
C PHE A 11 -14.78 36.08 39.51
N GLY A 12 -13.46 36.32 39.73
CA GLY A 12 -12.50 35.20 39.83
C GLY A 12 -11.41 34.99 38.75
N TYR A 13 -10.20 35.47 39.07
CA TYR A 13 -8.87 34.86 38.83
C TYR A 13 -8.43 34.31 37.44
N THR A 14 -7.42 35.00 36.89
CA THR A 14 -6.17 34.50 36.27
C THR A 14 -6.05 33.01 35.86
N THR A 15 -5.69 32.73 34.60
CA THR A 15 -4.50 31.89 34.26
C THR A 15 -4.12 31.83 32.76
N MET A 16 -2.83 32.06 32.51
CA MET A 16 -1.95 31.46 31.49
C MET A 16 -2.39 31.31 30.02
N SER A 17 -1.58 31.94 29.15
CA SER A 17 -1.49 31.66 27.71
C SER A 17 -1.27 30.17 27.40
N LYS A 18 -2.25 29.51 26.78
CA LYS A 18 -2.07 28.16 26.22
C LYS A 18 -1.15 28.22 24.99
N ARG A 19 0.16 28.07 25.22
CA ARG A 19 1.10 27.63 24.17
C ARG A 19 0.49 26.40 23.49
N LYS A 20 0.17 26.48 22.18
CA LYS A 20 -0.15 25.28 21.39
C LYS A 20 1.05 24.35 21.50
N LYS A 21 0.85 23.17 22.10
CA LYS A 21 1.89 22.14 22.17
C LYS A 21 2.29 21.81 20.71
N PRO A 22 3.58 21.79 20.35
CA PRO A 22 3.97 21.25 19.06
C PRO A 22 3.51 19.79 19.02
N GLN A 23 2.79 19.39 17.97
CA GLN A 23 2.42 17.98 17.82
C GLN A 23 3.71 17.14 17.77
N PRO A 24 3.76 15.99 18.47
CA PRO A 24 4.90 15.10 18.35
C PRO A 24 4.97 14.63 16.91
N ARG A 25 6.08 14.92 16.23
CA ARG A 25 6.37 14.39 14.89
C ARG A 25 6.24 12.87 14.96
N ALA A 26 5.40 12.29 14.11
CA ALA A 26 5.25 10.84 14.03
C ALA A 26 6.63 10.22 13.74
N LYS A 27 7.18 9.49 14.71
CA LYS A 27 8.46 8.81 14.62
C LYS A 27 8.25 7.32 14.86
N SER A 28 8.60 6.51 13.87
CA SER A 28 8.94 5.09 13.94
C SER A 28 7.94 4.07 14.51
N ASN A 29 6.93 4.43 15.29
CA ASN A 29 6.01 3.45 15.90
C ASN A 29 5.07 2.78 14.87
N GLY A 30 4.49 3.56 13.94
CA GLY A 30 3.52 3.03 12.98
C GLY A 30 4.07 1.92 12.08
N LEU A 31 5.35 2.00 11.69
CA LEU A 31 5.99 0.94 10.91
C LEU A 31 6.14 -0.36 11.71
N ARG A 32 6.61 -0.29 12.96
CA ARG A 32 6.74 -1.49 13.80
C ARG A 32 5.38 -2.13 14.06
N GLN A 33 4.41 -1.33 14.50
CA GLN A 33 3.06 -1.79 14.75
C GLN A 33 2.45 -2.46 13.52
N TRP A 34 2.55 -1.84 12.33
CA TRP A 34 2.09 -2.46 11.08
C TRP A 34 2.86 -3.74 10.71
N MET A 35 4.16 -3.85 10.99
CA MET A 35 4.92 -5.09 10.77
C MET A 35 4.51 -6.20 11.74
N ASP A 36 4.11 -5.83 12.96
CA ASP A 36 3.61 -6.77 13.97
C ASP A 36 2.17 -7.21 13.63
N ASP A 37 1.29 -6.29 13.20
CA ASP A 37 -0.06 -6.60 12.67
C ASP A 37 0.03 -7.57 11.47
N VAL A 38 1.02 -7.38 10.58
CA VAL A 38 1.25 -8.25 9.42
C VAL A 38 1.81 -9.62 9.84
N ARG A 39 2.63 -9.70 10.90
CA ARG A 39 3.11 -10.98 11.45
C ARG A 39 1.98 -11.83 12.01
N GLU A 40 1.04 -11.22 12.73
CA GLU A 40 -0.10 -11.92 13.34
C GLU A 40 -1.10 -12.49 12.33
N GLN A 41 -1.12 -11.98 11.10
CA GLN A 41 -2.07 -12.39 10.04
C GLN A 41 -1.55 -13.51 9.12
N LEU A 42 -0.34 -14.03 9.36
CA LEU A 42 0.28 -15.02 8.48
C LEU A 42 0.24 -16.44 9.06
N PRO A 43 0.19 -17.48 8.22
CA PRO A 43 0.47 -18.85 8.61
C PRO A 43 1.83 -18.96 9.33
N GLY A 44 1.92 -19.83 10.35
CA GLY A 44 3.10 -19.91 11.23
C GLY A 44 4.40 -20.38 10.55
N ASP A 45 4.30 -20.89 9.33
CA ASP A 45 5.39 -21.31 8.44
C ASP A 45 5.81 -20.22 7.41
N ALA A 46 5.06 -19.12 7.31
CA ALA A 46 5.33 -18.05 6.37
C ALA A 46 6.60 -17.26 6.73
N GLN A 47 7.67 -17.46 5.95
CA GLN A 47 8.93 -16.73 6.13
C GLN A 47 8.81 -15.29 5.63
N ILE A 48 8.45 -14.36 6.52
CA ILE A 48 8.57 -12.93 6.24
C ILE A 48 10.04 -12.61 5.94
N VAL A 49 10.31 -12.12 4.74
CA VAL A 49 11.66 -11.72 4.32
C VAL A 49 11.97 -10.34 4.90
N GLU A 50 12.29 -10.30 6.19
CA GLU A 50 13.01 -9.18 6.80
C GLU A 50 14.47 -9.17 6.34
N ARG A 51 14.67 -8.67 5.10
CA ARG A 51 15.94 -8.18 4.57
C ARG A 51 17.16 -9.07 4.89
N SER A 52 17.36 -10.11 4.07
CA SER A 52 18.67 -10.75 3.96
C SER A 52 19.75 -9.73 3.55
N ALA A 53 20.98 -9.91 4.02
CA ALA A 53 22.09 -9.03 3.67
C ALA A 53 22.59 -9.34 2.26
N GLY A 54 22.10 -8.59 1.26
CA GLY A 54 22.49 -8.74 -0.15
C GLY A 54 21.31 -8.55 -1.11
N GLU A 55 20.08 -8.77 -0.67
CA GLU A 55 18.90 -8.56 -1.51
C GLU A 55 18.53 -7.08 -1.68
N SER A 56 18.21 -6.71 -2.93
CA SER A 56 17.55 -5.45 -3.24
C SER A 56 16.21 -5.35 -2.51
N LYS A 57 16.01 -4.23 -1.80
CA LYS A 57 14.79 -3.95 -1.03
C LYS A 57 13.57 -4.03 -1.96
N ILE A 58 12.58 -4.88 -1.65
CA ILE A 58 11.40 -5.09 -2.49
C ILE A 58 10.70 -3.78 -2.88
N SER A 59 10.60 -2.80 -1.98
CA SER A 59 9.97 -1.50 -2.30
C SER A 59 10.74 -0.66 -3.33
N ALA A 60 12.04 -0.91 -3.53
CA ALA A 60 12.85 -0.25 -4.56
C ALA A 60 12.65 -0.93 -5.91
N VAL A 61 12.81 -2.26 -5.95
CA VAL A 61 12.53 -3.09 -7.14
C VAL A 61 11.09 -2.85 -7.64
N PHE A 62 10.12 -2.83 -6.73
CA PHE A 62 8.72 -2.53 -7.06
C PHE A 62 8.51 -1.08 -7.54
N SER A 63 9.35 -0.13 -7.14
CA SER A 63 9.31 1.24 -7.67
C SER A 63 9.82 1.30 -9.12
N GLU A 64 10.89 0.57 -9.44
CA GLU A 64 11.44 0.42 -10.80
C GLU A 64 10.47 -0.36 -11.73
N PHE A 65 9.75 -1.32 -11.16
CA PHE A 65 8.64 -2.02 -11.81
C PHE A 65 7.51 -1.05 -12.20
N LEU A 66 7.07 -0.20 -11.26
CA LEU A 66 6.00 0.79 -11.48
C LEU A 66 6.39 1.98 -12.37
N GLU A 67 7.68 2.26 -12.53
CA GLU A 67 8.16 3.51 -13.14
C GLU A 67 7.50 3.87 -14.49
N PRO A 68 7.35 2.94 -15.47
CA PRO A 68 6.71 3.25 -16.75
C PRO A 68 5.24 3.67 -16.61
N PHE A 69 4.55 3.26 -15.54
CA PHE A 69 3.13 3.49 -15.33
C PHE A 69 2.84 4.74 -14.49
N ARG A 70 3.86 5.43 -13.93
CA ARG A 70 3.66 6.63 -13.10
C ARG A 70 2.83 7.71 -13.77
N HIS A 71 2.93 7.86 -15.09
CA HIS A 71 2.24 8.89 -15.84
C HIS A 71 0.70 8.75 -15.82
N TYR A 72 0.17 7.57 -15.49
CA TYR A 72 -1.28 7.38 -15.25
C TYR A 72 -1.75 7.93 -13.89
N ALA A 73 -0.84 8.14 -12.94
CA ALA A 73 -1.15 8.67 -11.61
C ALA A 73 -1.01 10.19 -11.57
N THR A 74 -2.06 10.90 -11.98
CA THR A 74 -2.09 12.38 -12.06
C THR A 74 -2.22 13.10 -10.70
N ASN A 75 -2.47 12.35 -9.62
CA ASN A 75 -2.60 12.85 -8.26
C ASN A 75 -2.39 11.73 -7.24
N ASP A 76 -2.30 12.10 -5.97
CA ASP A 76 -2.08 11.22 -4.82
C ASP A 76 -3.06 10.03 -4.74
N ALA A 77 -4.36 10.27 -4.93
CA ALA A 77 -5.37 9.20 -4.88
C ALA A 77 -5.24 8.24 -6.08
N ALA A 78 -4.83 8.75 -7.24
CA ALA A 78 -4.50 7.93 -8.41
C ALA A 78 -3.19 7.14 -8.19
N TYR A 79 -2.20 7.71 -7.49
CA TYR A 79 -0.96 7.01 -7.15
C TYR A 79 -1.17 5.86 -6.16
N ILE A 80 -2.00 6.06 -5.13
CA ILE A 80 -2.41 4.99 -4.20
C ILE A 80 -3.08 3.83 -4.97
N LYS A 81 -3.98 4.14 -5.90
CA LYS A 81 -4.62 3.15 -6.78
C LYS A 81 -3.62 2.44 -7.69
N LEU A 82 -2.66 3.16 -8.26
CA LEU A 82 -1.58 2.60 -9.08
C LEU A 82 -0.69 1.63 -8.28
N VAL A 83 -0.36 1.95 -7.03
CA VAL A 83 0.39 1.05 -6.15
C VAL A 83 -0.41 -0.23 -5.86
N GLY A 84 -1.71 -0.11 -5.56
CA GLY A 84 -2.59 -1.27 -5.39
C GLY A 84 -2.66 -2.18 -6.63
N LEU A 85 -2.88 -1.58 -7.80
CA LEU A 85 -2.84 -2.29 -9.11
C LEU A 85 -1.50 -3.00 -9.34
N GLY A 86 -0.39 -2.29 -9.09
CA GLY A 86 0.96 -2.85 -9.23
C GLY A 86 1.19 -4.05 -8.31
N VAL A 87 0.70 -4.02 -7.06
CA VAL A 87 0.81 -5.15 -6.14
C VAL A 87 0.01 -6.36 -6.64
N SER A 88 -1.21 -6.14 -7.14
CA SER A 88 -1.99 -7.20 -7.76
C SER A 88 -1.29 -7.79 -8.99
N ALA A 89 -0.76 -6.96 -9.89
CA ALA A 89 -0.03 -7.43 -11.07
C ALA A 89 1.28 -8.16 -10.72
N TRP A 90 2.01 -7.67 -9.72
CA TRP A 90 3.24 -8.29 -9.23
C TRP A 90 2.98 -9.69 -8.69
N ASN A 91 1.96 -9.82 -7.84
CA ASN A 91 1.56 -11.10 -7.24
C ASN A 91 0.96 -12.05 -8.28
N ALA A 92 0.18 -11.55 -9.24
CA ALA A 92 -0.31 -12.36 -10.36
C ALA A 92 0.86 -12.97 -11.15
N GLY A 93 1.89 -12.19 -11.49
CA GLY A 93 3.08 -12.65 -12.22
C GLY A 93 3.99 -13.64 -11.46
N LEU A 94 3.55 -14.21 -10.34
CA LEU A 94 4.15 -15.36 -9.66
C LEU A 94 3.40 -16.68 -9.94
N LEU A 95 2.12 -16.57 -10.33
CA LEU A 95 1.20 -17.67 -10.64
C LEU A 95 1.40 -18.21 -12.07
N PRO A 96 0.96 -19.46 -12.34
CA PRO A 96 0.72 -19.95 -13.69
C PRO A 96 -0.18 -19.02 -14.55
N GLU A 97 -0.06 -19.08 -15.87
CA GLU A 97 -0.72 -18.14 -16.80
C GLU A 97 -2.26 -18.22 -16.78
N ASP A 98 -2.81 -19.42 -16.62
CA ASP A 98 -4.24 -19.66 -16.41
C ASP A 98 -4.73 -19.06 -15.08
N ALA A 99 -3.96 -19.24 -14.01
CA ALA A 99 -4.25 -18.70 -12.68
C ALA A 99 -4.11 -17.16 -12.60
N GLN A 100 -3.28 -16.54 -13.44
CA GLN A 100 -3.12 -15.08 -13.53
C GLN A 100 -4.44 -14.40 -13.89
N PHE A 101 -5.12 -14.88 -14.94
CA PHE A 101 -6.37 -14.31 -15.43
C PHE A 101 -7.47 -14.36 -14.36
N GLU A 102 -7.65 -15.54 -13.75
CA GLU A 102 -8.61 -15.78 -12.66
C GLU A 102 -8.37 -14.87 -11.44
N PHE A 103 -7.10 -14.69 -11.04
CA PHE A 103 -6.72 -13.82 -9.94
C PHE A 103 -7.09 -12.35 -10.22
N ILE A 104 -6.77 -11.86 -11.42
CA ILE A 104 -7.05 -10.47 -11.84
C ILE A 104 -8.56 -10.23 -11.90
N HIS A 105 -9.33 -11.16 -12.49
CA HIS A 105 -10.79 -11.07 -12.60
C HIS A 105 -11.51 -11.02 -11.24
N LYS A 106 -10.97 -11.68 -10.21
CA LYS A 106 -11.53 -11.65 -8.84
C LYS A 106 -11.24 -10.34 -8.11
N ILE A 107 -10.10 -9.71 -8.37
CA ILE A 107 -9.64 -8.54 -7.61
C ILE A 107 -10.10 -7.21 -8.22
N LEU A 108 -10.13 -7.09 -9.55
CA LEU A 108 -10.52 -5.84 -10.23
C LEU A 108 -11.88 -5.28 -9.79
N PRO A 109 -12.97 -6.08 -9.70
CA PRO A 109 -14.26 -5.61 -9.21
C PRO A 109 -14.23 -5.11 -7.76
N THR A 110 -13.30 -5.62 -6.94
CA THR A 110 -13.15 -5.21 -5.54
C THR A 110 -12.45 -3.86 -5.42
N LEU A 111 -11.41 -3.63 -6.24
CA LEU A 111 -10.66 -2.38 -6.27
C LEU A 111 -11.41 -1.22 -6.97
N PHE A 112 -12.27 -1.52 -7.94
CA PHE A 112 -12.92 -0.51 -8.78
C PHE A 112 -14.41 -0.80 -9.05
N LYS A 113 -15.21 -0.81 -7.98
CA LYS A 113 -16.66 -1.07 -8.02
C LYS A 113 -17.44 -0.13 -8.95
N ASP A 114 -17.01 1.11 -9.08
CA ASP A 114 -17.74 2.18 -9.78
C ASP A 114 -17.34 2.34 -11.26
N MET A 115 -16.57 1.40 -11.85
CA MET A 115 -16.14 1.48 -13.24
C MET A 115 -17.18 0.95 -14.23
N THR A 116 -17.32 1.68 -15.34
CA THR A 116 -17.99 1.21 -16.56
C THR A 116 -17.26 0.01 -17.18
N GLU A 117 -17.91 -0.70 -18.09
CA GLU A 117 -17.32 -1.85 -18.79
C GLU A 117 -16.09 -1.47 -19.62
N ALA A 118 -16.15 -0.35 -20.37
CA ALA A 118 -15.02 0.18 -21.11
C ALA A 118 -13.82 0.50 -20.20
N GLN A 119 -14.06 1.19 -19.07
CA GLN A 119 -13.00 1.47 -18.09
C GLN A 119 -12.40 0.20 -17.49
N ARG A 120 -13.19 -0.86 -17.30
CA ARG A 120 -12.67 -2.16 -16.86
C ARG A 120 -11.77 -2.80 -17.93
N ALA A 121 -12.15 -2.75 -19.21
CA ALA A 121 -11.32 -3.26 -20.30
C ALA A 121 -9.95 -2.55 -20.39
N ASP A 122 -9.94 -1.22 -20.21
CA ASP A 122 -8.70 -0.44 -20.12
C ASP A 122 -7.83 -0.89 -18.92
N MET A 123 -8.45 -1.15 -17.76
CA MET A 123 -7.73 -1.63 -16.57
C MET A 123 -7.22 -3.07 -16.71
N TYR A 124 -7.97 -3.98 -17.33
CA TYR A 124 -7.45 -5.33 -17.66
C TYR A 124 -6.21 -5.23 -18.55
N SER A 125 -6.24 -4.35 -19.56
CA SER A 125 -5.12 -4.11 -20.47
C SER A 125 -3.89 -3.54 -19.73
N LEU A 126 -4.10 -2.59 -18.82
CA LEU A 126 -3.05 -2.01 -17.98
C LEU A 126 -2.42 -3.06 -17.04
N ILE A 127 -3.24 -3.88 -16.37
CA ILE A 127 -2.73 -4.95 -15.49
C ILE A 127 -1.99 -6.01 -16.32
N GLY A 128 -2.49 -6.40 -17.49
CA GLY A 128 -1.80 -7.32 -18.39
C GLY A 128 -0.41 -6.83 -18.77
N ALA A 129 -0.27 -5.55 -19.11
CA ALA A 129 1.04 -4.93 -19.38
C ALA A 129 1.96 -4.92 -18.14
N MET A 130 1.40 -4.72 -16.93
CA MET A 130 2.16 -4.84 -15.68
C MET A 130 2.63 -6.28 -15.42
N VAL A 131 1.77 -7.28 -15.60
CA VAL A 131 2.12 -8.71 -15.43
C VAL A 131 3.18 -9.14 -16.44
N GLN A 132 3.03 -8.74 -17.71
CA GLN A 132 4.04 -8.97 -18.74
C GLN A 132 5.37 -8.31 -18.38
N ARG A 133 5.38 -7.07 -17.86
CA ARG A 133 6.61 -6.43 -17.38
C ARG A 133 7.24 -7.18 -16.20
N LYS A 134 6.43 -7.70 -15.26
CA LYS A 134 6.92 -8.53 -14.14
C LYS A 134 7.63 -9.76 -14.70
N THR A 135 6.97 -10.53 -15.56
CA THR A 135 7.51 -11.78 -16.10
C THR A 135 8.70 -11.59 -17.03
N GLN A 136 8.83 -10.44 -17.72
CA GLN A 136 9.97 -10.14 -18.60
C GLN A 136 11.20 -9.58 -17.87
N PHE A 137 11.03 -8.70 -16.88
CA PHE A 137 12.14 -7.94 -16.29
C PHE A 137 12.41 -8.26 -14.81
N PHE A 138 11.48 -8.96 -14.14
CA PHE A 138 11.51 -9.27 -12.70
C PHE A 138 11.12 -10.74 -12.44
N ALA A 139 11.49 -11.64 -13.37
CA ALA A 139 11.15 -13.07 -13.30
C ALA A 139 11.72 -13.75 -12.05
N ASP A 140 13.00 -13.46 -11.76
CA ASP A 140 13.78 -14.01 -10.65
C ASP A 140 13.31 -13.52 -9.28
N ASP A 141 12.63 -12.38 -9.21
CA ASP A 141 12.03 -11.92 -7.95
C ASP A 141 10.74 -12.71 -7.68
N ARG A 142 10.92 -13.81 -6.94
CA ARG A 142 9.86 -14.71 -6.49
C ARG A 142 9.17 -14.22 -5.20
N ARG A 143 9.36 -12.97 -4.76
CA ARG A 143 8.77 -12.49 -3.51
C ARG A 143 7.30 -12.09 -3.70
N TYR A 144 6.38 -12.75 -3.01
CA TYR A 144 4.97 -12.36 -2.94
C TYR A 144 4.81 -11.18 -1.97
N ILE A 145 4.13 -10.12 -2.40
CA ILE A 145 3.87 -8.93 -1.57
C ILE A 145 2.62 -9.20 -0.73
N LEU A 146 2.83 -9.30 0.59
CA LEU A 146 1.77 -9.58 1.56
C LEU A 146 0.98 -8.32 1.89
N SER A 147 1.69 -7.20 2.07
CA SER A 147 1.10 -5.92 2.42
C SER A 147 2.03 -4.77 2.06
N TYR A 148 1.44 -3.57 1.95
CA TYR A 148 2.18 -2.34 1.73
C TYR A 148 1.61 -1.21 2.59
N HIS A 149 2.44 -0.20 2.84
CA HIS A 149 2.08 1.03 3.52
C HIS A 149 2.66 2.23 2.76
N LEU A 150 1.84 3.25 2.55
CA LEU A 150 2.23 4.52 1.93
C LEU A 150 2.20 5.61 3.01
N GLU A 151 3.39 6.04 3.44
CA GLU A 151 3.55 7.14 4.39
C GLU A 151 3.65 8.46 3.61
N ASP A 152 2.72 9.38 3.81
CA ASP A 152 2.81 10.75 3.27
C ASP A 152 3.91 11.52 4.03
N THR A 153 4.85 12.09 3.29
CA THR A 153 5.98 12.86 3.84
C THR A 153 5.82 14.37 3.68
N GLY A 154 4.72 14.84 3.09
CA GLY A 154 4.51 16.22 2.65
C GLY A 154 5.35 16.64 1.44
N LYS A 155 6.11 15.69 0.86
CA LYS A 155 6.90 15.84 -0.38
C LYS A 155 6.64 14.70 -1.37
N GLY A 156 5.55 13.95 -1.16
CA GLY A 156 5.24 12.69 -1.83
C GLY A 156 5.28 11.50 -0.87
N TYR A 157 5.10 10.30 -1.42
CA TYR A 157 4.92 9.07 -0.65
C TYR A 157 6.20 8.26 -0.46
N LYS A 158 6.39 7.77 0.76
CA LYS A 158 7.37 6.73 1.09
C LYS A 158 6.67 5.37 1.12
N LEU A 159 7.04 4.51 0.17
CA LEU A 159 6.54 3.13 0.09
C LEU A 159 7.32 2.19 1.03
N MET A 160 6.57 1.43 1.82
CA MET A 160 7.05 0.35 2.68
C MET A 160 6.24 -0.90 2.35
N MET A 161 6.89 -2.07 2.37
CA MET A 161 6.32 -3.33 1.86
C MET A 161 6.84 -4.50 2.68
N ALA A 162 5.96 -5.46 2.94
CA ALA A 162 6.29 -6.75 3.54
C ALA A 162 6.06 -7.84 2.48
N SER A 163 6.97 -8.81 2.43
CA SER A 163 6.95 -9.86 1.42
C SER A 163 7.47 -11.18 1.97
N THR A 164 7.00 -12.28 1.39
CA THR A 164 7.47 -13.65 1.64
C THR A 164 8.02 -14.25 0.35
N LEU A 165 8.83 -15.30 0.42
CA LEU A 165 9.20 -16.07 -0.77
C LEU A 165 8.01 -16.91 -1.26
N TYR A 166 7.63 -16.74 -2.52
CA TYR A 166 6.59 -17.55 -3.14
C TYR A 166 7.15 -18.89 -3.61
N ARG A 167 6.84 -19.93 -2.83
CA ARG A 167 7.10 -21.33 -3.13
C ARG A 167 5.86 -21.91 -3.84
N ALA A 168 6.03 -22.34 -5.10
CA ALA A 168 4.93 -22.87 -5.92
C ALA A 168 4.60 -24.36 -5.64
N GLU A 169 5.39 -24.99 -4.76
CA GLU A 169 5.42 -26.43 -4.44
C GLU A 169 4.21 -26.95 -3.64
N HIS A 170 3.03 -26.31 -3.78
CA HIS A 170 1.74 -26.72 -3.19
C HIS A 170 0.59 -26.73 -4.23
N LEU A 171 0.88 -26.60 -5.53
CA LEU A 171 -0.12 -26.70 -6.62
C LEU A 171 -0.09 -28.04 -7.38
N GLU A 172 0.86 -28.92 -7.05
CA GLU A 172 0.76 -30.33 -7.42
C GLU A 172 0.22 -31.10 -6.21
N GLU A 173 -1.09 -31.38 -6.20
CA GLU A 173 -1.60 -32.44 -5.32
C GLU A 173 -0.94 -33.77 -5.76
N PRO A 174 -0.46 -34.60 -4.83
CA PRO A 174 -0.02 -35.94 -5.17
C PRO A 174 -1.24 -36.73 -5.63
N SER A 175 -1.27 -37.09 -6.91
CA SER A 175 -2.24 -38.03 -7.45
C SER A 175 -1.88 -39.45 -6.99
N GLU A 176 -2.51 -39.90 -5.89
CA GLU A 176 -2.64 -41.31 -5.48
C GLU A 176 -4.05 -41.84 -5.79
#